data_AF-A0A8B0SNY2-F1
#
_entry.id   AF-A0A8B0SNY2-F1
#
_cell.length_a   1.000
_cell.length_b   1.000
_cell.length_c   1.000
_cell.angle_alpha   90.00
_cell.angle_beta   90.00
_cell.angle_gamma   90.00
#
_symmetry.space_group_name_H-M   'P 1'
#
loop_
_entity.id
_entity.type
_entity.pdbx_description
1 polymer ?
#
loop_
_entity_poly.entity_id
_entity_poly.type
_entity_poly.pdbx_seq_one_letter_code
_entity_poly.pdbx_strand_id
1 'polypeptide(L)'
;MPITTLLTLYLIASIITFLVYAHDKSAAKHNRWRTKESTLHSLALLGGWAGALLAQKVLRHKSSKAAFQRVFWVTVVVNVAVIGWLMTTGMVKYA
;
A
#
# COMPACT_ATOMS: atom_id res chain seq x y z
N MET A 1 15.11 -16.89 -6.05
CA MET A 1 14.64 -16.22 -4.80
C MET A 1 13.28 -16.80 -4.48
N PRO A 2 13.09 -17.48 -3.34
CA PRO A 2 11.86 -18.23 -3.13
C PRO A 2 10.67 -17.26 -3.01
N ILE A 3 9.54 -17.63 -3.61
CA ILE A 3 8.28 -16.87 -3.61
C ILE A 3 7.85 -16.48 -2.18
N THR A 4 8.21 -17.32 -1.19
CA THR A 4 7.98 -17.05 0.23
C THR A 4 8.66 -15.78 0.72
N THR A 5 9.86 -15.43 0.24
CA THR A 5 10.55 -14.18 0.62
C THR A 5 9.81 -12.95 0.12
N LEU A 6 9.28 -13.00 -1.12
CA LEU A 6 8.49 -11.90 -1.68
C LEU A 6 7.19 -11.71 -0.91
N LEU A 7 6.51 -12.80 -0.56
CA LEU A 7 5.29 -12.76 0.26
C LEU A 7 5.54 -12.14 1.64
N THR A 8 6.62 -12.54 2.32
CA THR A 8 6.98 -12.00 3.64
C THR A 8 7.28 -10.51 3.56
N LEU A 9 8.01 -10.04 2.55
CA LEU A 9 8.28 -8.62 2.35
C LEU A 9 6.98 -7.82 2.09
N TYR A 10 6.08 -8.36 1.26
CA TYR A 10 4.76 -7.75 1.02
C TYR A 10 3.91 -7.67 2.28
N LEU A 11 3.96 -8.71 3.12
CA LEU A 11 3.22 -8.75 4.38
C LEU A 11 3.75 -7.68 5.35
N ILE A 12 5.07 -7.59 5.51
CA ILE A 12 5.72 -6.58 6.35
C ILE A 12 5.40 -5.17 5.84
N ALA A 13 5.54 -4.92 4.53
CA ALA A 13 5.20 -3.64 3.92
C ALA A 13 3.73 -3.27 4.14
N SER A 14 2.82 -4.24 4.06
CA SER A 14 1.40 -4.05 4.35
C SER A 14 1.14 -3.68 5.81
N ILE A 15 1.79 -4.36 6.77
CA ILE A 15 1.65 -4.04 8.20
C ILE A 15 2.18 -2.62 8.49
N ILE A 16 3.37 -2.29 7.98
CA ILE A 16 3.96 -0.95 8.16
C ILE A 16 3.03 0.12 7.58
N THR A 17 2.49 -0.12 6.38
CA THR A 17 1.57 0.82 5.72
C THR A 17 0.29 1.01 6.52
N PHE A 18 -0.26 -0.07 7.07
CA PHE A 18 -1.43 0.02 7.95
C PHE A 18 -1.15 0.89 9.19
N LEU A 19 0.01 0.69 9.85
CA LEU A 19 0.40 1.46 11.03
C LEU A 19 0.59 2.95 10.71
N VAL A 20 1.19 3.28 9.55
CA VAL A 20 1.34 4.67 9.11
C VAL A 20 -0.02 5.33 8.87
N TYR A 21 -0.98 4.63 8.25
CA TYR A 21 -2.34 5.13 8.08
C TYR A 21 -3.07 5.30 9.44
N ALA A 22 -2.86 4.38 10.38
CA ALA A 22 -3.41 4.47 11.73
C ALA A 22 -2.83 5.68 12.49
N HIS A 23 -1.52 5.89 12.39
CA HIS A 23 -0.85 7.05 12.96
C HIS A 23 -1.35 8.36 12.35
N ASP A 24 -1.53 8.42 11.02
CA ASP A 24 -2.08 9.60 10.35
C ASP A 24 -3.49 9.95 10.86
N LYS A 25 -4.36 8.94 11.04
CA LYS A 25 -5.68 9.14 11.64
C LYS A 25 -5.60 9.60 13.10
N SER A 26 -4.65 9.09 13.89
CA SER A 26 -4.43 9.54 15.26
C SER A 26 -3.94 11.00 15.30
N ALA A 27 -2.97 11.36 14.45
CA ALA A 27 -2.47 12.72 14.31
C ALA A 27 -3.60 13.69 13.91
N ALA A 28 -4.49 13.25 13.01
CA ALA A 28 -5.68 13.99 12.61
C ALA A 28 -6.68 14.26 13.75
N LYS A 29 -6.76 13.39 14.77
CA LYS A 29 -7.61 13.59 15.95
C LYS A 29 -6.96 14.46 17.02
N HIS A 30 -5.63 14.42 17.14
CA HIS A 30 -4.88 15.12 18.18
C HIS A 30 -4.27 16.45 17.72
N ASN A 31 -4.74 17.02 16.59
CA ASN A 31 -4.18 18.24 15.98
C ASN A 31 -2.65 18.23 15.80
N ARG A 32 -2.08 17.03 15.55
CA ARG A 32 -0.66 16.88 15.24
C ARG A 32 -0.42 17.01 13.73
N TRP A 33 0.85 17.19 13.36
CA TRP A 33 1.28 17.25 11.97
C TRP A 33 0.84 15.99 11.21
N ARG A 34 0.09 16.17 10.12
CA ARG A 34 -0.40 15.08 9.27
C ARG A 34 0.67 14.62 8.30
N THR A 35 0.63 13.34 7.98
CA THR A 35 1.51 12.71 6.99
C THR A 35 1.12 13.21 5.60
N LYS A 36 2.11 13.50 4.76
CA LYS A 36 1.85 13.93 3.38
C LYS A 36 1.15 12.80 2.62
N GLU A 37 0.16 13.17 1.78
CA GLU A 37 -0.57 12.20 0.96
C GLU A 37 0.37 11.44 0.01
N SER A 38 1.41 12.11 -0.49
CA SER A 38 2.44 11.49 -1.32
C SER A 38 3.10 10.30 -0.64
N THR A 39 3.47 10.42 0.65
CA THR A 39 4.09 9.34 1.43
C THR A 39 3.17 8.13 1.55
N LEU A 40 1.86 8.36 1.78
CA LEU A 40 0.88 7.27 1.86
C LEU A 40 0.76 6.51 0.53
N HIS A 41 0.80 7.22 -0.60
CA HIS A 41 0.81 6.62 -1.93
C HIS A 41 2.13 5.90 -2.23
N SER A 42 3.27 6.44 -1.80
CA SER A 42 4.58 5.77 -1.92
C SER A 42 4.59 4.42 -1.20
N LEU A 43 4.09 4.37 0.04
CA LEU A 43 4.02 3.12 0.80
C LEU A 43 3.09 2.10 0.13
N ALA A 44 1.93 2.55 -0.36
CA ALA A 44 1.04 1.69 -1.13
C ALA A 44 1.74 1.12 -2.39
N LEU A 45 2.50 1.96 -3.10
CA LEU A 45 3.21 1.57 -4.31
C LEU A 45 4.37 0.59 -4.06
N LEU A 46 5.04 0.68 -2.91
CA LEU A 46 6.14 -0.21 -2.49
C LEU A 46 5.67 -1.60 -1.99
N GLY A 47 4.43 -1.98 -2.25
CA GLY A 47 3.86 -3.28 -1.84
C GLY A 47 2.97 -3.20 -0.59
N GLY A 48 2.76 -2.00 -0.04
CA GLY A 48 1.87 -1.77 1.09
C GLY A 48 0.38 -1.64 0.75
N TRP A 49 0.01 -1.77 -0.53
CA TRP A 49 -1.34 -1.49 -1.02
C TRP A 49 -2.45 -2.30 -0.32
N ALA A 50 -2.18 -3.56 0.05
CA ALA A 50 -3.14 -4.39 0.78
C ALA A 50 -3.38 -3.86 2.21
N GLY A 51 -2.31 -3.48 2.90
CA GLY A 51 -2.39 -2.82 4.21
C GLY A 51 -3.06 -1.45 4.15
N ALA A 52 -2.80 -0.67 3.09
CA ALA A 52 -3.46 0.60 2.84
C ALA A 52 -4.97 0.43 2.57
N LEU A 53 -5.39 -0.55 1.78
CA LEU A 53 -6.81 -0.88 1.57
C LEU A 53 -7.50 -1.24 2.88
N LEU A 54 -6.87 -2.10 3.68
CA LEU A 54 -7.41 -2.51 4.97
C LEU A 54 -7.53 -1.32 5.91
N ALA A 55 -6.50 -0.47 5.96
CA ALA A 55 -6.51 0.75 6.75
C ALA A 55 -7.61 1.73 6.30
N GLN A 56 -7.80 1.94 5.00
CA GLN A 56 -8.88 2.78 4.47
C GLN A 56 -10.27 2.26 4.88
N LYS A 57 -10.49 0.94 4.82
CA LYS A 57 -11.76 0.31 5.22
C LYS A 57 -11.99 0.40 6.73
N VAL A 58 -11.04 -0.08 7.54
CA VAL A 58 -11.16 -0.15 9.00
C VAL A 58 -11.18 1.25 9.62
N LEU A 59 -10.30 2.13 9.18
CA LEU A 59 -10.16 3.46 9.74
C LEU A 59 -11.12 4.47 9.10
N ARG A 60 -11.84 4.10 8.02
CA ARG A 60 -12.68 5.02 7.21
C ARG A 60 -11.92 6.30 6.84
N HIS A 61 -10.60 6.19 6.70
CA HIS A 61 -9.70 7.32 6.52
C HIS A 61 -9.61 7.66 5.03
N LYS A 62 -9.99 8.88 4.65
CA LYS A 62 -9.95 9.41 3.26
C LYS A 62 -10.58 8.49 2.19
N SER A 63 -11.55 7.66 2.57
CA SER A 63 -12.32 6.83 1.64
C SER A 63 -13.24 7.67 0.73
N SER A 64 -13.76 8.81 1.24
CA SER A 64 -14.64 9.71 0.47
C SER A 64 -13.89 10.73 -0.42
N LYS A 65 -12.56 10.87 -0.27
CA LYS A 65 -11.78 11.84 -1.04
C LYS A 65 -11.43 11.25 -2.40
N ALA A 66 -12.20 11.58 -3.44
CA ALA A 66 -12.05 11.05 -4.79
C ALA A 66 -10.62 11.19 -5.35
N ALA A 67 -9.96 12.34 -5.11
CA ALA A 67 -8.58 12.55 -5.54
C ALA A 67 -7.59 11.52 -4.93
N PHE A 68 -7.77 11.20 -3.64
CA PHE A 68 -6.94 10.22 -2.95
C PHE A 68 -7.22 8.79 -3.44
N GLN A 69 -8.50 8.45 -3.62
CA GLN A 69 -8.90 7.16 -4.17
C GLN A 69 -8.38 6.93 -5.59
N ARG A 70 -8.39 7.96 -6.46
CA ARG A 70 -7.83 7.86 -7.81
C ARG A 70 -6.35 7.49 -7.80
N VAL A 71 -5.53 8.22 -7.04
CA VAL A 71 -4.09 7.93 -6.96
C VAL A 71 -3.85 6.56 -6.32
N PHE A 72 -4.63 6.20 -5.30
CA PHE A 72 -4.58 4.88 -4.70
C PHE A 72 -4.85 3.75 -5.71
N TRP A 73 -5.93 3.84 -6.48
CA TRP A 73 -6.24 2.82 -7.49
C TRP A 73 -5.19 2.76 -8.60
N VAL A 74 -4.59 3.88 -9.00
CA VAL A 74 -3.44 3.88 -9.91
C VAL A 74 -2.28 3.07 -9.31
N THR A 75 -1.95 3.26 -8.03
CA THR A 75 -0.88 2.49 -7.38
C THR A 75 -1.17 0.98 -7.31
N VAL A 76 -2.44 0.59 -7.12
CA VAL A 76 -2.88 -0.81 -7.13
C VAL A 76 -2.74 -1.42 -8.52
N VAL A 77 -3.24 -0.72 -9.55
CA VAL A 77 -3.15 -1.21 -10.95
C VAL A 77 -1.70 -1.37 -11.38
N VAL A 78 -0.83 -0.42 -11.04
CA VAL A 78 0.61 -0.52 -11.33
C VAL A 78 1.22 -1.73 -10.62
N ASN A 79 0.90 -1.97 -9.35
CA ASN A 79 1.42 -3.13 -8.61
C ASN A 79 0.96 -4.46 -9.24
N VAL A 80 -0.32 -4.58 -9.55
CA VAL A 80 -0.88 -5.79 -10.17
C VAL A 80 -0.28 -6.02 -11.56
N ALA A 81 -0.10 -4.96 -12.36
CA ALA A 81 0.53 -5.05 -13.68
C ALA A 81 1.99 -5.51 -13.58
N VAL A 82 2.76 -4.97 -12.63
CA VAL A 82 4.16 -5.36 -12.39
C VAL A 82 4.25 -6.82 -11.94
N ILE A 83 3.41 -7.25 -11.00
CA ILE A 83 3.37 -8.64 -10.54
C ILE A 83 2.96 -9.58 -11.68
N GLY A 84 1.91 -9.23 -12.44
CA GLY A 84 1.44 -10.01 -13.57
C GLY A 84 2.50 -10.14 -14.65
N TRP A 85 3.19 -9.04 -14.99
CA TRP A 85 4.34 -9.05 -15.90
C TRP A 85 5.42 -9.99 -15.38
N LEU A 86 5.85 -9.84 -14.13
CA LEU A 86 6.90 -10.66 -13.51
C LEU A 86 6.56 -12.16 -13.53
N MET A 87 5.29 -12.51 -13.36
CA MET A 87 4.80 -13.89 -13.47
C MET A 87 4.87 -14.42 -14.90
N THR A 88 4.58 -13.58 -15.91
CA THR A 88 4.68 -13.98 -17.32
C THR A 88 6.12 -14.08 -17.83
N THR A 89 7.06 -13.29 -17.29
CA THR A 89 8.45 -13.23 -17.81
C THR A 89 9.30 -14.46 -17.48
N GLY A 90 8.78 -15.50 -16.81
CA GLY A 90 9.55 -16.70 -16.49
C GLY A 90 10.71 -16.49 -15.50
N MET A 91 11.05 -15.24 -15.15
CA MET A 91 12.10 -14.90 -14.16
C MET A 91 11.83 -15.53 -12.78
N VAL A 92 10.57 -15.84 -12.46
CA VAL A 92 10.17 -16.54 -11.22
C VAL A 92 10.20 -18.07 -11.38
N LYS A 93 10.13 -18.60 -12.61
CA LYS A 93 10.15 -20.05 -12.87
C LYS A 93 11.57 -20.65 -12.85
N TYR A 94 12.62 -19.82 -12.92
CA TYR A 94 14.01 -20.27 -13.08
C TYR A 94 15.00 -19.71 -12.02
N ALA A 95 14.52 -19.10 -10.92
CA ALA A 95 15.37 -18.47 -9.89
C ALA A 95 14.99 -18.89 -8.46
#